data_AF-A0A2N3ANJ4-F1
#
_entry.id   AF-A0A2N3ANJ4-F1
#
_cell.length_a   1.000
_cell.length_b   1.000
_cell.length_c   1.000
_cell.angle_alpha   90.00
_cell.angle_beta   90.00
_cell.angle_gamma   90.00
#
_symmetry.space_group_name_H-M   'P 1'
#
loop_
_entity.id
_entity.type
_entity.pdbx_description
1 polymer ?
#
loop_
_entity_poly.entity_id
_entity_poly.type
_entity_poly.pdbx_seq_one_letter_code
_entity_poly.pdbx_strand_id
1 'polypeptide(L)' 'MTRPLRIEFNGAVYHITSRGNARQAIFLGEKDFADFLSVLCSVVKRYHFLLHAYCLMNNHYHLLIETPEGNLSSKSSKIP' A
#
# COMPACT_ATOMS: atom_id res chain seq x y z
N MET A 1 4.37 -10.26 -20.10
CA MET A 1 4.55 -8.83 -20.41
C MET A 1 5.55 -8.27 -19.42
N THR A 2 6.66 -7.68 -19.87
CA THR A 2 7.69 -7.11 -18.98
C THR A 2 7.10 -5.90 -18.27
N ARG A 3 7.09 -5.90 -16.93
CA ARG A 3 6.71 -4.72 -16.16
C ARG A 3 7.79 -3.65 -16.36
N PRO A 4 7.43 -2.41 -16.75
CA PRO A 4 8.39 -1.31 -16.78
C PRO A 4 9.08 -1.17 -15.43
N LEU A 5 10.36 -0.78 -15.45
CA LEU A 5 11.07 -0.44 -14.22
C LEU A 5 10.28 0.62 -13.46
N ARG A 6 10.09 0.38 -12.16
CA ARG A 6 9.45 1.35 -11.29
C ARG A 6 10.38 2.55 -11.16
N ILE A 7 9.89 3.73 -11.50
CA ILE A 7 10.63 4.98 -11.34
C ILE A 7 10.71 5.25 -9.83
N GLU A 8 11.92 5.39 -9.32
CA GLU A 8 12.24 5.54 -7.90
C GLU A 8 13.14 6.75 -7.68
N PHE A 9 12.66 7.73 -6.91
CA PHE A 9 13.42 8.93 -6.52
C PHE A 9 12.91 9.48 -5.19
N ASN A 10 13.72 10.32 -4.54
CA ASN A 10 13.39 10.92 -3.24
C ASN A 10 12.16 11.82 -3.34
N GLY A 11 11.20 11.63 -2.45
CA GLY A 11 9.93 12.37 -2.46
C GLY A 11 8.96 11.90 -3.57
N ALA A 12 9.23 10.75 -4.21
CA ALA A 12 8.30 10.18 -5.17
C ALA A 12 6.98 9.80 -4.48
N VAL A 13 5.88 10.22 -5.10
CA VAL A 13 4.51 9.90 -4.67
C VAL A 13 3.96 8.77 -5.54
N TYR A 14 3.39 7.76 -4.89
CA TYR A 14 2.85 6.57 -5.54
C TYR A 14 1.40 6.36 -5.16
N HIS A 15 0.59 6.13 -6.19
CA HIS A 15 -0.74 5.57 -6.04
C HIS A 15 -0.66 4.05 -6.10
N ILE A 16 -0.74 3.39 -4.95
CA ILE A 16 -0.76 1.94 -4.84
C ILE A 16 -2.20 1.47 -4.85
N THR A 17 -2.48 0.48 -5.70
CA THR A 17 -3.79 -0.16 -5.76
C THR A 17 -3.61 -1.66 -5.65
N SER A 18 -4.50 -2.31 -4.92
CA SER A 18 -4.57 -3.76 -4.85
C SER A 18 -6.02 -4.19 -4.88
N ARG A 19 -6.30 -5.29 -5.57
CA ARG A 19 -7.64 -5.81 -5.78
C ARG A 19 -7.65 -7.30 -5.49
N GLY A 20 -8.72 -7.77 -4.85
CA GLY A 20 -8.93 -9.19 -4.58
C GLY A 20 -8.90 -10.01 -5.85
N ASN A 21 -8.31 -11.21 -5.76
CA ASN A 21 -8.32 -12.15 -6.86
C ASN A 21 -9.77 -12.45 -7.29
N ALA A 22 -10.03 -12.53 -8.59
CA ALA A 22 -11.37 -12.65 -9.14
C ALA A 22 -12.39 -11.61 -8.60
N ARG A 23 -11.93 -10.42 -8.19
CA ARG A 23 -12.75 -9.35 -7.57
C ARG A 23 -13.45 -9.76 -6.27
N GLN A 24 -12.99 -10.82 -5.63
CA GLN A 24 -13.51 -11.27 -4.34
C GLN A 24 -13.25 -10.24 -3.25
N ALA A 25 -14.07 -10.28 -2.21
CA ALA A 25 -13.89 -9.45 -1.04
C ALA A 25 -12.57 -9.82 -0.34
N ILE A 26 -11.76 -8.79 -0.05
CA ILE A 26 -10.54 -8.87 0.75
C ILE A 26 -10.81 -8.46 2.21
N PHE A 27 -11.87 -7.67 2.44
CA PHE A 27 -12.38 -7.35 3.78
C PHE A 27 -13.78 -7.95 3.89
N LEU A 28 -13.96 -8.89 4.81
CA LEU A 28 -15.20 -9.64 5.03
C LEU A 28 -16.04 -9.04 6.16
N GLY A 29 -15.42 -8.29 7.08
CA GLY A 29 -16.10 -7.55 8.13
C GLY A 29 -15.31 -6.34 8.61
N GLU A 30 -15.93 -5.54 9.48
CA GLU A 30 -15.33 -4.30 10.02
C GLU A 30 -13.99 -4.52 10.71
N LYS A 31 -13.83 -5.68 11.36
CA LYS A 31 -12.57 -6.07 12.01
C LYS A 31 -11.40 -6.13 11.02
N ASP A 32 -11.63 -6.60 9.79
CA ASP A 32 -10.57 -6.72 8.79
C ASP A 32 -10.04 -5.34 8.35
N PHE A 33 -10.92 -4.34 8.28
CA PHE A 33 -10.51 -2.96 8.01
C PHE A 33 -9.64 -2.40 9.14
N ALA A 34 -10.03 -2.63 10.40
CA ALA A 34 -9.27 -2.19 11.56
C ALA A 34 -7.90 -2.88 11.64
N ASP A 35 -7.85 -4.19 11.43
CA ASP A 35 -6.62 -4.98 11.43
C ASP A 35 -5.69 -4.52 10.29
N PHE A 36 -6.23 -4.26 9.10
CA PHE A 36 -5.47 -3.71 7.97
C PHE A 36 -4.87 -2.33 8.28
N LEU A 37 -5.65 -1.42 8.87
CA LEU A 37 -5.16 -0.09 9.25
C LEU A 37 -4.06 -0.18 10.33
N SER A 38 -4.16 -1.12 11.26
CA SER A 38 -3.13 -1.38 12.28
C SER A 38 -1.80 -1.81 11.64
N VAL A 39 -1.86 -2.75 10.69
CA VAL A 39 -0.68 -3.19 9.92
C VAL A 39 -0.13 -2.04 9.07
N LEU A 40 -1.00 -1.31 8.36
CA LEU A 40 -0.59 -0.18 7.53
C LEU A 40 0.14 0.88 8.35
N CYS A 41 -0.39 1.24 9.53
CA CYS A 41 0.26 2.18 10.44
C CYS A 41 1.64 1.69 10.88
N SER A 42 1.77 0.40 11.18
CA SER A 42 3.05 -0.23 11.56
C SER A 42 4.06 -0.19 10.41
N VAL A 43 3.62 -0.44 9.17
CA VAL A 43 4.45 -0.39 7.96
C VAL A 43 4.91 1.05 7.67
N VAL A 44 3.99 2.01 7.69
CA VAL A 44 4.28 3.44 7.47
C VAL A 44 5.34 3.92 8.46
N LYS A 45 5.18 3.58 9.75
CA LYS A 45 6.16 3.90 10.81
C LYS A 45 7.49 3.18 10.63
N ARG A 46 7.48 1.89 10.28
CA ARG A 46 8.70 1.10 10.12
C ARG A 46 9.56 1.57 8.95
N TYR A 47 8.92 2.01 7.88
CA TYR A 47 9.58 2.30 6.61
C TYR A 47 9.70 3.80 6.30
N HIS A 48 9.23 4.65 7.22
CA HIS A 48 9.24 6.12 7.11
C HIS A 48 8.54 6.60 5.84
N PHE A 49 7.41 5.99 5.50
CA PHE A 49 6.56 6.48 4.43
C PHE A 49 5.69 7.63 4.94
N LEU A 50 5.29 8.52 4.04
CA LEU A 50 4.23 9.48 4.31
C LEU A 50 2.96 8.98 3.64
N LEU A 51 1.93 8.68 4.42
CA LEU A 51 0.62 8.29 3.91
C LEU A 51 -0.24 9.54 3.76
N HIS A 52 -0.45 9.97 2.52
CA HIS A 52 -1.23 11.17 2.20
C HIS A 52 -2.73 10.89 2.21
N ALA A 53 -3.14 9.74 1.68
CA ALA A 53 -4.54 9.33 1.63
C ALA A 53 -4.67 7.81 1.54
N TYR A 54 -5.82 7.28 1.99
CA TYR A 54 -6.20 5.89 1.79
C TYR A 54 -7.70 5.76 1.51
N CYS A 55 -8.08 4.74 0.74
CA CYS A 55 -9.47 4.34 0.52
C CYS A 55 -9.55 2.81 0.61
N LEU A 56 -10.41 2.31 1.48
CA LEU A 56 -10.63 0.88 1.67
C LEU A 56 -12.04 0.53 1.18
N MET A 57 -12.12 -0.43 0.27
CA MET A 57 -13.37 -0.99 -0.25
C MET A 57 -13.34 -2.50 -0.07
N ASN A 58 -14.50 -3.14 -0.02
CA ASN A 58 -14.61 -4.57 0.26
C ASN A 58 -13.68 -5.47 -0.58
N ASN A 59 -13.43 -5.15 -1.86
CA ASN A 59 -12.64 -5.96 -2.78
C ASN A 59 -11.37 -5.29 -3.32
N HIS A 60 -11.05 -4.07 -2.87
CA HIS A 60 -9.81 -3.38 -3.25
C HIS A 60 -9.49 -2.22 -2.31
N TYR A 61 -8.24 -1.77 -2.35
CA TYR A 61 -7.83 -0.55 -1.64
C TYR A 61 -6.93 0.31 -2.51
N HIS A 62 -6.88 1.58 -2.15
CA HIS A 62 -5.99 2.58 -2.72
C HIS A 62 -5.19 3.25 -1.60
N LEU A 63 -3.89 3.39 -1.79
CA LEU A 63 -3.00 4.14 -0.91
C LEU A 63 -2.26 5.19 -1.73
N LEU A 64 -2.18 6.41 -1.23
CA LEU A 64 -1.32 7.44 -1.77
C LEU A 64 -0.16 7.63 -0.80
N ILE A 65 1.01 7.11 -1.15
CA ILE A 65 2.19 7.15 -0.29
C ILE A 65 3.33 7.90 -0.95
N GLU A 66 4.10 8.61 -0.15
CA GLU A 66 5.37 9.18 -0.56
C GLU A 66 6.51 8.40 0.07
N THR A 67 7.58 8.18 -0.72
CA THR A 67 8.83 7.60 -0.23
C THR A 67 9.91 8.68 -0.18
N PRO A 68 10.20 9.26 1.00
CA PRO A 68 11.24 10.27 1.13
C PRO A 68 12.62 9.77 0.65
N GLU A 69 12.89 8.48 0.81
CA GLU A 69 14.17 7.83 0.46
C GLU A 69 14.14 7.07 -0.88
N GLY A 70 13.07 7.21 -1.68
CA GLY A 70 13.00 6.62 -3.02
C GLY A 70 13.14 5.09 -3.09
N ASN A 71 12.78 4.35 -2.04
CA ASN A 71 13.09 2.92 -1.91
C ASN A 71 11.84 2.02 -1.85
N LEU A 72 10.85 2.30 -2.71
CA LEU A 72 9.55 1.64 -2.66
C LEU A 72 9.63 0.12 -2.87
N SER A 73 10.37 -0.36 -3.88
CA SER A 73 10.44 -1.78 -4.27
C SER A 73 11.04 -2.69 -3.18
N SER A 74 12.10 -2.22 -2.52
CA SER A 74 12.77 -2.94 -1.42
C SER A 74 11.85 -3.12 -0.20
N LYS A 75 10.92 -2.17 0.00
CA LYS A 75 10.07 -2.07 1.18
C LYS A 75 8.65 -2.62 0.95
N SER A 76 8.10 -2.53 -0.27
CA SER A 76 6.74 -3.04 -0.59
C SER A 76 6.64 -4.57 -0.60
N SER A 77 7.75 -5.26 -0.86
CA SER A 77 7.80 -6.73 -0.93
C SER A 77 7.83 -7.41 0.45
N LYS A 78 7.82 -6.62 1.54
CA LYS A 78 7.96 -7.06 2.93
C LYS A 78 6.79 -6.64 3.81
N ILE A 79 5.65 -6.32 3.20
CA ILE A 79 4.38 -6.12 3.91
C ILE A 79 3.84 -7.54 4.17
N PRO A 80 3.68 -7.95 5.44
CA PRO A 80 3.17 -9.28 5.78
C PRO A 80 1.75 -9.51 5.29
#